data_AF-A0A7Z9WGX4-F1
#
_entry.id   AF-A0A7Z9WGX4-F1
#
_cell.length_a   1.000
_cell.length_b   1.000
_cell.length_c   1.000
_cell.angle_alpha   90.00
_cell.angle_beta   90.00
_cell.angle_gamma   90.00
#
_symmetry.space_group_name_H-M   'P 1'
#
loop_
_entity.id
_entity.type
_entity.pdbx_description
1 polymer ?
#
loop_
_entity_poly.entity_id
_entity_poly.type
_entity_poly.pdbx_seq_one_letter_code
_entity_poly.pdbx_strand_id
1 'polypeptide(L)'
;MSDKRLIEDFLPIREISKESAREKSIRQGHISTLHLWWARRPLVACRAAVYASLVPAPKEKNGRGPKSLFIQRLCKYPADPSVVKEAIRHIYEAHAERLSKELEKEITAKDIAEGGRTGISPVSKPKILDIIPLPNVKTKNRTV
;
A
#
# COMPACT_ATOMS: atom_id res chain seq x y z
N MET A 1 3.80 -24.60 4.41
CA MET A 1 3.23 -23.80 3.30
C MET A 1 2.08 -22.93 3.83
N SER A 2 2.36 -21.76 4.41
CA SER A 2 1.29 -20.92 4.99
C SER A 2 1.66 -19.42 5.06
N ASP A 3 2.47 -18.93 4.13
CA ASP A 3 2.76 -17.48 3.99
C ASP A 3 2.13 -16.97 2.68
N LYS A 4 0.80 -16.88 2.66
CA LYS A 4 0.06 -16.33 1.52
C LYS A 4 -0.05 -14.81 1.65
N ARG A 5 0.07 -14.08 0.55
CA ARG A 5 -0.22 -12.64 0.52
C ARG A 5 -1.72 -12.38 0.43
N LEU A 6 -2.15 -11.21 0.88
CA LEU A 6 -3.57 -10.82 0.87
C LEU A 6 -4.17 -10.88 -0.55
N ILE A 7 -3.40 -10.52 -1.57
CA ILE A 7 -3.82 -10.59 -2.98
C ILE A 7 -4.13 -12.01 -3.47
N GLU A 8 -3.49 -13.04 -2.89
CA GLU A 8 -3.70 -14.45 -3.26
C GLU A 8 -4.94 -15.05 -2.58
N ASP A 9 -5.37 -14.47 -1.46
CA ASP A 9 -6.50 -14.95 -0.67
C ASP A 9 -7.78 -14.19 -1.00
N PHE A 10 -7.75 -12.86 -0.87
CA PHE A 10 -8.94 -12.04 -1.06
C PHE A 10 -8.62 -10.58 -1.45
N LEU A 11 -9.29 -10.11 -2.50
CA LEU A 11 -9.28 -8.71 -2.91
C LEU A 11 -10.72 -8.27 -3.30
N PRO A 12 -11.25 -7.16 -2.77
CA PRO A 12 -12.58 -6.65 -3.10
C PRO A 12 -12.59 -5.97 -4.47
N ILE A 13 -12.50 -6.78 -5.53
CA ILE A 13 -12.36 -6.31 -6.93
C ILE A 13 -13.56 -5.46 -7.34
N ARG A 14 -14.78 -5.82 -6.92
CA ARG A 14 -16.00 -5.09 -7.33
C ARG A 14 -15.97 -3.63 -6.84
N GLU A 15 -15.60 -3.43 -5.58
CA GLU A 15 -15.52 -2.13 -4.93
C GLU A 15 -14.35 -1.31 -5.49
N ILE A 16 -13.18 -1.93 -5.66
CA ILE A 16 -11.99 -1.28 -6.26
C ILE A 16 -12.28 -0.82 -7.68
N SER A 17 -12.93 -1.66 -8.50
CA SER A 17 -13.29 -1.32 -9.88
C SER A 17 -14.31 -0.19 -9.93
N LYS A 18 -15.30 -0.17 -9.02
CA LYS A 18 -16.28 0.91 -8.92
C LYS A 18 -15.62 2.25 -8.60
N GLU A 19 -14.73 2.31 -7.60
CA GLU A 19 -14.01 3.54 -7.26
C GLU A 19 -12.98 3.92 -8.34
N SER A 20 -12.35 2.96 -9.01
CA SER A 20 -11.43 3.23 -10.13
C SER A 20 -12.16 3.82 -11.34
N ALA A 21 -13.36 3.33 -11.65
CA ALA A 21 -14.21 3.89 -12.69
C ALA A 21 -14.66 5.32 -12.32
N ARG A 22 -15.00 5.54 -11.05
CA ARG A 22 -15.31 6.88 -10.51
C ARG A 22 -14.13 7.83 -10.61
N GLU A 23 -12.91 7.42 -10.23
CA GLU A 23 -11.67 8.20 -10.38
C GLU A 23 -11.50 8.66 -11.83
N LYS A 24 -11.71 7.74 -12.77
CA LYS A 24 -11.60 7.99 -14.21
C LYS A 24 -12.64 8.99 -14.71
N SER A 25 -13.84 9.00 -14.14
CA SER A 25 -14.97 9.80 -14.62
C SER A 25 -15.06 11.23 -14.03
N ILE A 26 -14.12 11.64 -13.17
CA ILE A 26 -14.16 12.97 -12.50
C ILE A 26 -13.96 14.14 -13.48
N ARG A 27 -13.22 13.93 -14.58
CA ARG A 27 -12.94 14.97 -15.58
C ARG A 27 -13.79 14.68 -16.82
N GLN A 28 -14.97 15.30 -16.90
CA GLN A 28 -15.85 15.25 -18.07
C GLN A 28 -15.63 16.48 -18.94
N GLY A 29 -15.78 16.34 -20.27
CA GLY A 29 -15.89 17.48 -21.19
C GLY A 29 -14.59 18.04 -21.77
N HIS A 30 -13.43 17.43 -21.54
CA HIS A 30 -12.19 17.81 -22.24
C HIS A 30 -11.96 16.91 -23.46
N ILE A 31 -11.48 17.45 -24.58
CA ILE A 31 -11.16 16.66 -25.79
C ILE A 31 -10.13 15.56 -25.48
N SER A 32 -9.27 15.79 -24.49
CA SER A 32 -8.32 14.81 -23.94
C SER A 32 -8.96 13.63 -23.18
N THR A 33 -10.27 13.65 -22.92
CA THR A 33 -11.02 12.54 -22.28
C THR A 33 -11.77 11.66 -23.28
N LEU A 34 -11.84 12.05 -24.57
CA LEU A 34 -12.44 11.25 -25.65
C LEU A 34 -11.54 10.09 -26.10
N HIS A 35 -10.24 10.34 -26.26
CA HIS A 35 -9.26 9.32 -26.61
C HIS A 35 -8.20 9.24 -25.51
N LEU A 36 -8.40 8.32 -24.56
CA LEU A 36 -7.39 7.98 -23.57
C LEU A 36 -6.30 7.12 -24.25
N TRP A 37 -5.33 7.76 -24.90
CA TRP A 37 -4.15 7.08 -25.42
C TRP A 37 -3.21 6.65 -24.29
N TRP A 38 -2.90 5.35 -24.33
CA TRP A 38 -2.52 4.39 -23.29
C TRP A 38 -3.21 4.47 -21.91
N ALA A 39 -3.80 3.33 -21.54
CA ALA A 39 -4.68 3.13 -20.40
C ALA A 39 -4.15 3.79 -19.11
N ARG A 40 -4.92 4.75 -18.62
CA ARG A 40 -4.72 5.36 -17.29
C ARG A 40 -4.72 4.23 -16.26
N ARG A 41 -3.62 4.08 -15.51
CA ARG A 41 -3.52 3.21 -14.34
C ARG A 41 -4.22 3.92 -13.17
N PRO A 42 -5.45 3.53 -12.77
CA PRO A 42 -6.17 4.22 -11.70
C PRO A 42 -5.39 4.07 -10.40
N LEU A 43 -5.18 5.18 -9.70
CA LEU A 43 -4.40 5.23 -8.46
C LEU A 43 -5.04 4.36 -7.38
N VAL A 44 -6.37 4.26 -7.40
CA VAL A 44 -7.15 3.37 -6.53
C VAL A 44 -6.70 1.91 -6.67
N ALA A 45 -6.66 1.38 -7.90
CA ALA A 45 -6.27 -0.02 -8.12
C ALA A 45 -4.79 -0.27 -7.81
N CYS A 46 -3.90 0.67 -8.18
CA CYS A 46 -2.48 0.55 -7.86
C CYS A 46 -2.23 0.50 -6.34
N ARG A 47 -2.94 1.34 -5.57
CA ARG A 47 -2.82 1.34 -4.11
C ARG A 47 -3.31 0.01 -3.50
N ALA A 48 -4.43 -0.50 -3.99
CA ALA A 48 -4.95 -1.80 -3.56
C ALA A 48 -3.94 -2.92 -3.84
N ALA A 49 -3.39 -2.96 -5.06
CA ALA A 49 -2.45 -3.99 -5.49
C ALA A 49 -1.15 -3.96 -4.68
N VAL A 50 -0.58 -2.78 -4.44
CA VAL A 50 0.65 -2.62 -3.65
C VAL A 50 0.42 -3.00 -2.19
N TYR A 51 -0.69 -2.58 -1.59
CA TYR A 51 -0.99 -2.95 -0.21
C TYR A 51 -1.21 -4.46 -0.06
N ALA A 52 -1.98 -5.06 -0.98
CA ALA A 52 -2.34 -6.48 -0.92
C ALA A 52 -1.15 -7.41 -1.23
N SER A 53 -0.13 -6.95 -1.95
CA SER A 53 1.10 -7.74 -2.21
C SER A 53 2.07 -7.74 -1.03
N LEU A 54 2.04 -6.71 -0.17
CA LEU A 54 2.96 -6.57 0.95
C LEU A 54 2.42 -7.15 2.26
N VAL A 55 1.10 -7.12 2.45
CA VAL A 55 0.45 -7.57 3.70
C VAL A 55 0.13 -9.07 3.65
N PRO A 56 0.43 -9.84 4.72
CA PRO A 56 0.06 -11.25 4.80
C PRO A 56 -1.46 -11.44 4.88
N ALA A 57 -1.93 -12.54 4.28
CA ALA A 57 -3.33 -12.94 4.34
C ALA A 57 -3.72 -13.25 5.80
N PRO A 58 -4.95 -12.91 6.22
CA PRO A 58 -5.46 -13.36 7.51
C PRO A 58 -5.53 -14.89 7.56
N LYS A 59 -5.32 -15.48 8.74
CA LYS A 59 -5.43 -16.94 8.93
C LYS A 59 -6.88 -17.43 8.84
N GLU A 60 -7.84 -16.54 9.04
CA GLU A 60 -9.27 -16.85 8.92
C GLU A 60 -9.70 -16.85 7.45
N LYS A 61 -10.24 -17.99 6.98
CA LYS A 61 -10.79 -18.19 5.62
C LYS A 61 -12.12 -17.47 5.39
N ASN A 62 -12.35 -16.35 6.07
CA ASN A 62 -13.59 -15.61 5.94
C ASN A 62 -13.31 -14.51 4.92
N GLY A 63 -13.59 -14.80 3.64
CA GLY A 63 -13.43 -13.89 2.49
C GLY A 63 -14.24 -12.58 2.54
N ARG A 64 -14.62 -12.13 3.75
CA ARG A 64 -15.32 -10.88 4.10
C ARG A 64 -14.88 -10.35 5.47
N GLY A 65 -13.62 -10.57 5.87
CA GLY A 65 -13.11 -10.10 7.16
C GLY A 65 -12.88 -8.58 7.24
N PRO A 66 -12.49 -8.05 8.42
CA PRO A 66 -12.25 -6.62 8.68
C PRO A 66 -11.31 -5.94 7.67
N LYS A 67 -10.32 -6.67 7.14
CA LYS A 67 -9.36 -6.16 6.14
C LYS A 67 -10.04 -5.75 4.81
N SER A 68 -11.17 -6.34 4.45
CA SER A 68 -11.95 -5.95 3.27
C SER A 68 -12.48 -4.52 3.37
N LEU A 69 -12.98 -4.13 4.54
CA LEU A 69 -13.46 -2.77 4.84
C LEU A 69 -12.30 -1.78 4.86
N PHE A 70 -11.15 -2.20 5.38
CA PHE A 70 -9.93 -1.39 5.34
C PHE A 70 -9.48 -1.11 3.90
N ILE A 71 -9.43 -2.12 3.04
CA ILE A 71 -9.08 -1.93 1.62
C ILE A 71 -10.07 -0.98 0.95
N GLN A 72 -11.37 -1.13 1.19
CA GLN A 72 -12.38 -0.21 0.64
C GLN A 72 -12.13 1.24 1.09
N ARG A 73 -11.78 1.46 2.36
CA ARG A 73 -11.45 2.79 2.89
C ARG A 73 -10.16 3.34 2.27
N LEU A 74 -9.13 2.50 2.15
CA LEU A 74 -7.85 2.85 1.53
C LEU A 74 -8.00 3.21 0.05
N CYS A 75 -8.93 2.55 -0.64
CA CYS A 75 -9.18 2.67 -2.08
C CYS A 75 -10.14 3.80 -2.46
N LYS A 76 -10.49 4.70 -1.55
CA LYS A 76 -11.26 5.91 -1.90
C LYS A 76 -10.41 6.92 -2.68
N TYR A 77 -11.08 7.66 -3.55
CA TYR A 77 -10.52 8.84 -4.24
C TYR A 77 -11.34 10.11 -3.91
N PRO A 78 -10.70 11.20 -3.44
CA PRO A 78 -9.27 11.31 -3.08
C PRO A 78 -8.91 10.44 -1.87
N ALA A 79 -7.62 10.17 -1.68
CA ALA A 79 -7.13 9.33 -0.58
C ALA A 79 -7.14 10.09 0.75
N ASP A 80 -7.57 9.43 1.83
CA ASP A 80 -7.42 9.96 3.18
C ASP A 80 -5.97 9.73 3.66
N PRO A 81 -5.19 10.79 3.96
CA PRO A 81 -3.81 10.68 4.43
C PRO A 81 -3.67 9.83 5.71
N SER A 82 -4.68 9.82 6.58
CA SER A 82 -4.65 9.07 7.84
C SER A 82 -4.66 7.56 7.56
N VAL A 83 -5.48 7.12 6.60
CA VAL A 83 -5.60 5.71 6.20
C VAL A 83 -4.35 5.25 5.47
N VAL A 84 -3.71 6.13 4.70
CA VAL A 84 -2.42 5.84 4.07
C VAL A 84 -1.34 5.62 5.12
N LYS A 85 -1.29 6.45 6.18
CA LYS A 85 -0.35 6.24 7.31
C LYS A 85 -0.59 4.91 8.02
N GLU A 86 -1.85 4.55 8.23
CA GLU A 86 -2.23 3.25 8.80
C GLU A 86 -1.79 2.08 7.91
N ALA A 87 -1.97 2.19 6.58
CA ALA A 87 -1.50 1.19 5.63
C ALA A 87 0.03 1.03 5.66
N ILE A 88 0.77 2.13 5.74
CA ILE A 88 2.23 2.12 5.86
C ILE A 88 2.66 1.41 7.16
N ARG A 89 1.97 1.69 8.27
CA ARG A 89 2.23 1.03 9.55
C ARG A 89 2.03 -0.48 9.44
N HIS A 90 0.94 -0.95 8.83
CA HIS A 90 0.72 -2.38 8.59
C HIS A 90 1.83 -3.03 7.75
N ILE A 91 2.36 -2.31 6.75
CA ILE A 91 3.47 -2.79 5.93
C ILE A 91 4.75 -2.90 6.76
N TYR A 92 5.04 -1.92 7.63
CA TYR A 92 6.19 -1.98 8.53
C TYR A 92 6.08 -3.12 9.53
N GLU A 93 4.91 -3.35 10.12
CA GLU A 93 4.66 -4.47 11.03
C GLU A 93 4.88 -5.81 10.31
N ALA A 94 4.30 -6.00 9.11
CA ALA A 94 4.51 -7.19 8.31
C ALA A 94 5.98 -7.42 7.91
N HIS A 95 6.70 -6.36 7.57
CA HIS A 95 8.12 -6.43 7.22
C HIS A 95 8.99 -6.74 8.45
N ALA A 96 8.64 -6.18 9.62
CA ALA A 96 9.31 -6.47 10.89
C ALA A 96 9.18 -7.95 11.27
N GLU A 97 7.98 -8.52 11.16
CA GLU A 97 7.74 -9.94 11.42
C GLU A 97 8.57 -10.84 10.48
N ARG A 98 8.65 -10.47 9.19
CA ARG A 98 9.47 -11.21 8.22
C ARG A 98 10.95 -11.15 8.57
N LEU A 99 11.48 -9.95 8.81
CA LEU A 99 12.89 -9.76 9.17
C LEU A 99 13.25 -10.43 10.50
N SER A 100 12.32 -10.42 11.47
CA SER A 100 12.56 -11.04 12.77
C SER A 100 12.73 -12.56 12.65
N LYS A 101 12.01 -13.20 11.72
CA LYS A 101 12.17 -14.62 11.38
C LYS A 101 13.48 -14.89 10.64
N GLU A 102 13.89 -14.01 9.73
CA GLU A 102 15.12 -14.18 8.94
C GLU A 102 16.39 -13.95 9.76
N LEU A 103 16.37 -13.00 10.71
CA LEU A 103 17.52 -12.57 11.49
C LEU A 103 17.55 -13.16 12.91
N GLU A 104 16.55 -13.97 13.28
CA GLU A 104 16.36 -14.56 14.61
C GLU A 104 16.45 -13.53 15.76
N LYS A 105 15.99 -12.29 15.49
CA LYS A 105 16.04 -11.15 16.42
C LYS A 105 14.72 -10.40 16.40
N GLU A 106 14.29 -9.89 17.54
CA GLU A 106 13.08 -9.05 17.60
C GLU A 106 13.38 -7.67 17.00
N ILE A 107 12.70 -7.36 15.89
CA ILE A 107 12.78 -6.05 15.22
C ILE A 107 11.43 -5.36 15.37
N THR A 108 11.43 -4.10 15.82
CA THR A 108 10.18 -3.33 15.97
C THR A 108 9.89 -2.50 14.73
N ALA A 109 8.61 -2.26 14.43
CA ALA A 109 8.19 -1.40 13.31
C ALA A 109 8.74 0.04 13.41
N LYS A 110 9.02 0.53 14.63
CA LYS A 110 9.63 1.85 14.87
C LYS A 110 11.08 1.89 14.39
N ASP A 111 11.83 0.81 14.60
CA ASP A 111 13.25 0.72 14.21
C ASP A 111 13.41 0.78 12.67
N ILE A 112 12.46 0.19 11.94
CA ILE A 112 12.38 0.26 10.47
C ILE A 112 12.03 1.68 10.01
N ALA A 113 11.05 2.32 10.66
CA ALA A 113 10.61 3.66 10.28
C ALA A 113 11.70 4.73 10.48
N GLU A 114 12.54 4.57 11.48
CA GLU A 114 13.68 5.48 11.77
C GLU A 114 14.91 5.15 10.91
N GLY A 115 14.96 3.99 10.25
CA GLY A 115 16.11 3.56 9.44
C GLY A 115 17.32 3.21 10.32
N GLY A 116 17.06 2.60 11.47
CA GLY A 116 18.08 2.27 12.47
C GLY A 116 19.01 1.11 12.07
N ARG A 117 20.07 0.93 12.86
CA ARG A 117 20.95 -0.24 12.85
C ARG A 117 20.62 -1.10 14.08
N THR A 118 20.24 -2.36 13.89
CA THR A 118 20.21 -3.34 14.98
C THR A 118 21.55 -4.06 15.03
N GLY A 119 22.52 -3.49 15.77
CA GLY A 119 23.81 -4.10 16.12
C GLY A 119 24.78 -4.42 14.95
N ILE A 120 24.37 -5.25 13.98
CA ILE A 120 25.23 -5.92 12.99
C ILE A 120 24.72 -5.73 11.55
N SER A 121 23.48 -5.28 11.33
CA SER A 121 22.96 -5.01 9.97
C SER A 121 21.98 -3.84 9.92
N PRO A 122 21.99 -3.05 8.83
CA PRO A 122 21.03 -1.98 8.64
C PRO A 122 19.62 -2.54 8.45
N VAL A 123 18.68 -2.09 9.26
CA VAL A 123 17.26 -2.43 9.09
C VAL A 123 16.74 -1.61 7.91
N SER A 124 16.73 -2.22 6.72
CA SER A 124 16.35 -1.50 5.51
C SER A 124 14.84 -1.30 5.43
N LYS A 125 14.44 -0.05 5.13
CA LYS A 125 13.08 0.28 4.73
C LYS A 125 12.72 -0.47 3.45
N PRO A 126 11.48 -0.95 3.30
CA PRO A 126 11.05 -1.55 2.05
C PRO A 126 11.09 -0.49 0.95
N LYS A 127 11.97 -0.70 -0.05
CA LYS A 127 12.25 0.24 -1.15
C LYS A 127 11.01 0.72 -1.91
N ILE A 128 9.93 -0.08 -1.89
CA ILE A 128 8.64 0.28 -2.51
C ILE A 128 8.03 1.55 -1.90
N LEU A 129 8.31 1.85 -0.62
CA LEU A 129 7.80 3.04 0.06
C LEU A 129 8.53 4.32 -0.37
N ASP A 130 9.75 4.23 -0.89
CA ASP A 130 10.49 5.39 -1.41
C ASP A 130 9.83 5.97 -2.68
N ILE A 131 8.99 5.16 -3.34
CA ILE A 131 8.25 5.50 -4.56
C ILE A 131 6.90 6.15 -4.23
N ILE A 132 6.39 5.97 -3.00
CA ILE A 132 5.11 6.55 -2.57
C ILE A 132 5.38 7.96 -2.04
N PRO A 133 4.87 9.03 -2.69
CA PRO A 133 5.02 10.38 -2.16
C PRO A 133 4.25 10.48 -0.84
N LEU A 134 4.98 10.44 0.27
CA LEU A 134 4.42 10.64 1.60
C LEU A 134 3.91 12.08 1.68
N PRO A 135 2.69 12.32 2.20
CA PRO A 135 2.04 13.64 2.20
C PRO A 135 2.76 14.72 3.03
N ASN A 136 3.96 14.46 3.56
CA ASN A 136 4.72 15.42 4.37
C ASN A 136 6.25 15.31 4.27
N VAL A 137 6.79 14.60 3.28
CA VAL A 137 8.23 14.76 3.01
C VAL A 137 8.36 15.99 2.15
N LYS A 138 8.72 17.13 2.77
CA LYS A 138 9.23 18.30 2.04
C LYS A 138 10.25 17.78 1.04
N THR A 139 9.88 17.74 -0.23
CA THR A 139 10.81 17.47 -1.33
C THR A 139 11.84 18.58 -1.25
N LYS A 140 12.97 18.32 -0.58
CA LYS A 140 14.13 19.21 -0.63
C LYS A 140 14.44 19.39 -2.11
N ASN A 141 14.29 20.64 -2.56
CA ASN A 141 14.72 21.23 -3.80
C ASN A 141 15.56 20.30 -4.68
N ARG A 142 14.96 19.78 -5.75
CA ARG A 142 15.70 19.60 -7.00
C ARG A 142 15.71 20.96 -7.68
N THR A 143 16.70 21.77 -7.32
CA THR A 143 17.19 22.81 -8.22
C THR A 143 17.71 22.10 -9.47
N VAL A 144 17.13 22.46 -10.62
CA VAL A 144 17.76 22.25 -11.93
C VAL A 144 18.88 23.27 -12.07
#